data_AF-A0A7S1EIN8-F1
#
_entry.id   AF-A0A7S1EIN8-F1
#
_cell.length_a   1.000
_cell.length_b   1.000
_cell.length_c   1.000
_cell.angle_alpha   90.00
_cell.angle_beta   90.00
_cell.angle_gamma   90.00
#
_symmetry.space_group_name_H-M   'P 1'
#
loop_
_entity.id
_entity.type
_entity.pdbx_description
1 polymer ?
#
loop_
_entity_poly.entity_id
_entity_poly.type
_entity_poly.pdbx_seq_one_letter_code
_entity_poly.pdbx_strand_id
1 'polypeptide(L)'
;IDTLPNGVLAGYPVVDVKVTLTFGSYHDVDSNENAFKMAASMGFKEACRRASPVILEPMMAVEVETPEDYAGTVMGDLSSRRGMVQGMDDMPGGGKVIKAEVPLSEMFGYSTSLRSAT
;
A
#
# COMPACT_ATOMS: atom_id res chain seq x y z
N ILE A 1 16.63 12.09 -8.56
CA ILE A 1 15.62 10.99 -8.61
C ILE A 1 15.83 10.01 -7.44
N ASP A 2 17.02 9.97 -6.84
CA ASP A 2 17.40 9.01 -5.79
C ASP A 2 16.75 9.23 -4.40
N THR A 3 15.99 10.31 -4.23
CA THR A 3 15.27 10.62 -2.98
C THR A 3 13.87 10.04 -2.90
N LEU A 4 13.26 9.70 -4.03
CA LEU A 4 11.96 9.03 -4.05
C LEU A 4 12.01 7.59 -3.48
N PRO A 5 13.03 6.76 -3.80
CA PRO A 5 13.11 5.41 -3.22
C PRO A 5 13.42 5.43 -1.72
N ASN A 6 14.10 6.46 -1.23
CA ASN A 6 14.45 6.64 0.19
C ASN A 6 13.57 7.74 0.80
N GLY A 7 12.31 7.40 1.08
CA GLY A 7 11.33 8.37 1.59
C GLY A 7 11.72 9.00 2.92
N VAL A 8 11.20 10.20 3.15
CA VAL A 8 11.65 11.10 4.23
C VAL A 8 11.16 10.66 5.62
N LEU A 9 10.10 9.84 5.68
CA LEU A 9 9.44 9.48 6.93
C LEU A 9 10.02 8.19 7.55
N ALA A 10 9.92 7.07 6.84
CA ALA A 10 10.29 5.74 7.34
C ALA A 10 11.19 4.95 6.36
N GLY A 11 11.79 5.63 5.38
CA GLY A 11 12.64 4.99 4.37
C GLY A 11 11.89 4.18 3.31
N TYR A 12 10.56 4.18 3.33
CA TYR A 12 9.75 3.58 2.27
C TYR A 12 9.73 4.45 1.01
N PRO A 13 9.55 3.85 -0.19
CA PRO A 13 9.43 4.60 -1.42
C PRO A 13 8.21 5.53 -1.39
N VAL A 14 8.41 6.77 -1.82
CA VAL A 14 7.34 7.76 -1.95
C VAL A 14 6.65 7.56 -3.30
N VAL A 15 5.34 7.36 -3.28
CA VAL A 15 4.48 7.18 -4.46
C VAL A 15 3.44 8.30 -4.54
N ASP A 16 2.78 8.43 -5.70
CA ASP A 16 1.70 9.39 -5.94
C ASP A 16 2.04 10.87 -5.68
N VAL A 17 3.26 11.27 -6.04
CA VAL A 17 3.71 12.66 -5.95
C VAL A 17 3.73 13.37 -7.30
N LYS A 18 3.24 14.60 -7.32
CA LYS A 18 3.37 15.52 -8.46
C LYS A 18 4.34 16.63 -8.09
N VAL A 19 5.39 16.78 -8.89
CA VAL A 19 6.40 17.82 -8.71
C VAL A 19 6.29 18.82 -9.86
N THR A 20 6.33 20.12 -9.56
CA THR A 20 6.33 21.18 -10.55
C THR A 20 7.45 22.16 -10.22
N LEU A 21 8.37 22.35 -11.17
CA LEU A 21 9.42 23.34 -11.06
C LEU A 21 8.84 24.71 -11.44
N THR A 22 8.77 25.63 -10.48
CA THR A 22 8.19 26.97 -10.70
C THR A 22 9.24 28.03 -10.97
N PHE A 23 10.42 27.90 -10.37
CA PHE A 23 11.51 28.87 -10.50
C PHE A 23 12.88 28.22 -10.26
N GLY A 24 13.92 28.75 -10.91
CA GLY A 24 15.30 28.30 -10.73
C GLY A 24 16.29 29.29 -11.32
N SER A 25 17.50 29.30 -10.78
CA SER A 25 18.64 30.07 -11.29
C SER A 25 19.82 29.13 -11.51
N TYR A 26 20.66 29.45 -12.49
CA TYR A 26 21.89 28.70 -12.78
C TYR A 26 23.07 29.65 -12.91
N HIS A 27 24.27 29.09 -12.77
CA HIS A 27 25.54 29.78 -12.94
C HIS A 27 26.42 28.96 -13.87
N ASP A 28 26.91 29.56 -14.96
CA ASP A 28 27.62 28.86 -16.04
C ASP A 28 28.89 28.09 -15.64
N VAL A 29 29.48 28.40 -14.48
CA VAL A 29 30.78 27.88 -14.07
C VAL A 29 30.64 26.77 -13.02
N ASP A 30 29.69 26.94 -12.09
CA ASP A 30 29.51 26.03 -10.95
C ASP A 30 28.25 25.14 -11.06
N SER A 31 27.35 25.43 -12.02
CA SER A 31 26.14 24.64 -12.22
C SER A 31 26.41 23.46 -13.13
N ASN A 32 26.36 22.27 -12.54
CA ASN A 32 26.43 20.99 -13.24
C ASN A 32 25.20 20.13 -12.90
N GLU A 33 25.01 19.04 -13.65
CA GLU A 33 23.87 18.15 -13.48
C GLU A 33 23.74 17.61 -12.04
N ASN A 34 24.87 17.32 -11.39
CA ASN A 34 24.89 16.82 -10.01
C ASN A 34 24.42 17.89 -9.01
N ALA A 35 24.78 19.16 -9.23
CA ALA A 35 24.31 20.27 -8.39
C ALA A 35 22.79 20.41 -8.46
N PHE A 36 22.19 20.32 -9.66
CA PHE A 36 20.73 20.33 -9.80
C PHE A 36 20.05 19.10 -9.19
N LYS A 37 20.64 17.91 -9.33
CA LYS A 37 20.14 16.69 -8.68
C LYS A 37 20.15 16.82 -7.16
N MET A 38 21.20 17.41 -6.58
CA MET A 38 21.29 17.68 -5.15
C MET A 38 20.28 18.74 -4.70
N ALA A 39 20.16 19.85 -5.43
CA ALA A 39 19.19 20.90 -5.13
C ALA A 39 17.75 20.38 -5.14
N ALA A 40 17.40 19.57 -6.14
CA ALA A 40 16.09 18.91 -6.24
C ALA A 40 15.85 17.94 -5.07
N SER A 41 16.87 17.17 -4.68
CA SER A 41 16.83 16.25 -3.53
C SER A 41 16.56 16.97 -2.21
N MET A 42 17.27 18.09 -1.97
CA MET A 42 17.10 18.91 -0.78
C MET A 42 15.71 19.56 -0.73
N GLY A 43 15.30 20.19 -1.84
CA GLY A 43 13.98 20.82 -1.94
C GLY A 43 12.83 19.83 -1.77
N PHE A 44 12.94 18.64 -2.35
CA PHE A 44 11.95 17.58 -2.17
C PHE A 44 11.83 17.13 -0.72
N LYS A 45 12.96 16.93 -0.02
CA LYS A 45 12.94 16.51 1.39
C LYS A 45 12.25 17.53 2.30
N GLU A 46 12.52 18.81 2.08
CA GLU A 46 11.91 19.89 2.86
C GLU A 46 10.42 20.05 2.55
N ALA A 47 10.05 20.01 1.27
CA ALA A 47 8.66 20.07 0.83
C ALA A 47 7.84 18.89 1.37
N CYS A 48 8.35 17.66 1.28
CA CYS A 48 7.68 16.47 1.80
C CYS A 48 7.43 16.57 3.31
N ARG A 49 8.39 17.04 4.11
CA ARG A 49 8.19 17.21 5.56
C ARG A 49 7.07 18.20 5.89
N ARG A 50 6.93 19.26 5.10
CA ARG A 50 5.88 20.26 5.26
C ARG A 50 4.52 19.80 4.73
N ALA A 51 4.51 18.81 3.85
CA ALA A 51 3.29 18.26 3.24
C ALA A 51 2.60 17.19 4.10
N SER A 52 3.04 16.96 5.35
CA SER A 52 2.49 15.94 6.27
C SER A 52 2.39 14.55 5.61
N PRO A 53 3.54 13.90 5.32
CA PRO A 53 3.54 12.62 4.62
C PRO A 53 2.91 11.53 5.49
N VAL A 54 2.13 10.65 4.85
CA VAL A 54 1.50 9.49 5.48
C VAL A 54 2.13 8.19 4.97
N ILE A 55 2.13 7.16 5.81
CA ILE A 55 2.54 5.81 5.40
C ILE A 55 1.33 5.11 4.79
N LEU A 56 1.55 4.49 3.63
CA LEU A 56 0.57 3.63 2.99
C LEU A 56 0.93 2.18 3.27
N GLU A 57 -0.08 1.36 3.55
CA GLU A 57 0.05 -0.10 3.60
C GLU A 57 -0.64 -0.73 2.38
N PRO A 58 -0.09 -1.82 1.82
CA PRO A 58 -0.73 -2.51 0.70
C PRO A 58 -1.97 -3.28 1.15
N MET A 59 -3.09 -3.03 0.47
CA MET A 59 -4.34 -3.76 0.62
C MET A 59 -4.40 -4.88 -0.42
N MET A 60 -4.72 -6.10 0.01
CA MET A 60 -4.81 -7.29 -0.82
C MET A 60 -6.28 -7.62 -1.08
N ALA A 61 -6.64 -7.82 -2.35
CA ALA A 61 -7.90 -8.46 -2.69
C ALA A 61 -7.79 -9.97 -2.44
N VAL A 62 -8.62 -10.48 -1.54
CA VAL A 62 -8.66 -11.88 -1.13
C VAL A 62 -10.01 -12.45 -1.51
N GLU A 63 -9.97 -13.60 -2.18
CA GLU A 63 -11.16 -14.39 -2.48
C GLU A 63 -11.03 -15.72 -1.74
N VAL A 64 -12.05 -16.05 -0.95
CA VAL A 64 -12.11 -17.30 -0.20
C VAL A 64 -13.33 -18.09 -0.64
N GLU A 65 -13.09 -19.34 -1.02
CA GLU A 65 -14.14 -20.28 -1.38
C GLU A 65 -14.36 -21.24 -0.21
N THR A 66 -15.57 -21.26 0.36
CA THR A 66 -15.92 -22.17 1.45
C THR A 66 -17.32 -22.75 1.26
N PRO A 67 -17.63 -23.91 1.87
CA PRO A 67 -19.01 -24.34 2.02
C PRO A 67 -19.84 -23.29 2.80
N GLU A 68 -21.16 -23.26 2.58
CA GLU A 68 -22.08 -22.34 3.27
C GLU A 68 -22.01 -22.46 4.80
N ASP A 69 -21.75 -23.66 5.32
CA ASP A 69 -21.65 -23.94 6.76
C ASP A 69 -20.50 -23.18 7.44
N TYR A 70 -19.42 -22.89 6.71
CA TYR A 70 -18.21 -22.24 7.24
C TYR A 70 -18.09 -20.76 6.86
N ALA A 71 -19.01 -20.26 6.04
CA ALA A 71 -19.03 -18.87 5.57
C ALA A 71 -18.97 -17.85 6.72
N GLY A 72 -19.75 -18.10 7.78
CA GLY A 72 -19.80 -17.21 8.95
C GLY A 72 -18.47 -17.15 9.71
N THR A 73 -17.79 -18.29 9.86
CA THR A 73 -16.47 -18.37 10.52
C THR A 73 -15.41 -17.61 9.72
N VAL A 74 -15.42 -17.75 8.40
CA VAL A 74 -14.47 -17.06 7.51
C VAL A 74 -14.73 -15.56 7.48
N MET A 75 -15.99 -15.10 7.46
CA MET A 75 -16.30 -13.68 7.62
C MET A 75 -15.77 -13.11 8.94
N GLY A 76 -15.91 -13.86 10.03
CA GLY A 76 -15.39 -13.49 11.34
C GLY A 76 -13.86 -13.34 11.34
N ASP A 77 -13.15 -14.31 10.75
CA ASP A 77 -11.67 -14.26 10.67
C ASP A 77 -11.20 -13.07 9.81
N LEU A 78 -11.80 -12.85 8.65
CA LEU A 78 -11.49 -11.71 7.78
C LEU A 78 -11.73 -10.37 8.50
N SER A 79 -12.85 -10.24 9.21
CA SER A 79 -13.15 -9.02 9.97
C SER A 79 -12.18 -8.80 11.13
N SER A 80 -11.70 -9.87 11.78
CA SER A 80 -10.72 -9.77 12.87
C SER A 80 -9.36 -9.22 12.39
N ARG A 81 -9.03 -9.45 11.12
CA ARG A 81 -7.79 -9.02 10.44
C ARG A 81 -7.89 -7.65 9.78
N ARG A 82 -8.83 -6.80 10.23
CA ARG A 82 -9.16 -5.52 9.59
C ARG A 82 -9.57 -5.66 8.12
N GLY A 83 -10.05 -6.84 7.73
CA GLY A 83 -10.55 -7.10 6.39
C GLY A 83 -11.90 -6.44 6.16
N MET A 84 -12.05 -5.79 5.01
CA MET A 84 -13.30 -5.19 4.58
C MET A 84 -13.97 -6.09 3.54
N VAL A 85 -15.10 -6.69 3.92
CA VAL A 85 -15.87 -7.58 3.03
C VAL A 85 -16.56 -6.73 1.96
N GLN A 86 -16.26 -7.02 0.69
CA GLN A 86 -16.83 -6.33 -0.47
C GLN A 86 -18.13 -7.00 -0.95
N GLY A 87 -18.27 -8.31 -0.74
CA GLY A 87 -19.47 -9.05 -1.13
C GLY A 87 -19.29 -10.56 -1.03
N MET A 88 -20.39 -11.27 -1.25
CA MET A 88 -20.44 -12.73 -1.28
C MET A 88 -21.19 -13.19 -2.52
N ASP A 89 -20.59 -14.11 -3.27
CA ASP A 89 -21.18 -14.70 -4.47
C ASP A 89 -21.47 -16.20 -4.23
N ASP A 90 -22.56 -16.70 -4.78
CA ASP A 90 -22.91 -18.12 -4.71
C ASP A 90 -22.23 -18.92 -5.83
N MET A 91 -21.56 -20.01 -5.48
CA MET A 91 -20.90 -20.90 -6.44
C MET A 91 -21.82 -22.06 -6.86
N PRO A 92 -21.81 -22.47 -8.14
CA PRO A 92 -22.52 -23.66 -8.59
C PRO A 92 -21.96 -24.91 -7.91
N GLY A 93 -22.70 -25.51 -6.97
CA GLY A 93 -22.26 -26.67 -6.18
C GLY A 93 -22.42 -26.53 -4.68
N GLY A 94 -22.99 -25.43 -4.19
CA GLY A 94 -23.27 -25.23 -2.75
C GLY A 94 -22.14 -24.58 -1.95
N GLY A 95 -21.09 -24.11 -2.64
CA GLY A 95 -20.06 -23.25 -2.05
C GLY A 95 -20.44 -21.77 -2.15
N LYS A 96 -19.86 -20.94 -1.28
CA LYS A 96 -19.92 -19.48 -1.38
C LYS A 96 -18.52 -18.91 -1.51
N VAL A 97 -18.41 -17.84 -2.28
CA VAL A 97 -17.17 -17.09 -2.51
C VAL A 97 -17.28 -15.76 -1.77
N ILE A 98 -16.34 -15.50 -0.88
CA ILE A 98 -16.28 -14.26 -0.10
C ILE A 98 -15.15 -13.41 -0.65
N LYS A 99 -15.49 -12.19 -1.08
CA LYS A 99 -14.53 -11.20 -1.57
C LYS A 99 -14.27 -10.18 -0.46
N ALA A 100 -13.01 -9.99 -0.10
CA ALA A 100 -12.61 -9.03 0.91
C ALA A 100 -11.30 -8.34 0.56
N GLU A 101 -11.12 -7.11 1.04
CA GLU A 101 -9.83 -6.43 1.02
C GLU A 101 -9.21 -6.49 2.41
N VAL A 102 -8.01 -7.06 2.50
CA VAL A 102 -7.31 -7.25 3.78
C VAL A 102 -5.92 -6.63 3.70
N PRO A 103 -5.46 -5.91 4.72
CA PRO A 103 -4.08 -5.43 4.79
C PRO A 103 -3.10 -6.61 4.70
N LEU A 104 -2.07 -6.51 3.84
CA LEU A 104 -1.07 -7.57 3.68
C LEU A 104 -0.36 -7.92 5.00
N SER A 105 -0.21 -6.92 5.89
CA SER A 105 0.35 -7.06 7.23
C SER A 105 -0.35 -8.14 8.06
N GLU A 106 -1.67 -8.30 7.88
CA GLU A 106 -2.51 -9.24 8.63
C GLU A 106 -2.69 -10.60 7.93
N MET A 107 -2.18 -10.75 6.71
CA MET A 107 -2.32 -11.97 5.90
C MET A 107 -1.23 -13.01 6.14
N PHE A 108 -0.20 -12.69 6.94
CA PHE A 108 0.85 -13.65 7.28
C PHE A 108 0.28 -14.87 8.03
N GLY A 109 0.48 -16.05 7.46
CA GLY A 109 -0.02 -17.32 8.03
C GLY A 109 -1.50 -17.62 7.79
N TYR A 110 -2.19 -16.80 6.98
CA TYR A 110 -3.63 -16.95 6.73
C TYR A 110 -4.02 -18.32 6.17
N SER A 111 -3.20 -18.92 5.29
CA SER A 111 -3.48 -20.24 4.70
C SER A 111 -3.63 -21.36 5.75
N THR A 112 -2.86 -21.30 6.85
CA THR A 112 -2.92 -22.28 7.94
C THR A 112 -4.18 -22.07 8.80
N SER A 113 -4.51 -20.82 9.10
CA SER A 113 -5.74 -20.47 9.81
C SER A 113 -6.98 -20.88 9.02
N LEU A 114 -6.98 -20.61 7.71
CA LEU A 114 -8.08 -20.94 6.82
C LEU A 114 -8.38 -22.45 6.81
N ARG A 115 -7.35 -23.27 6.57
CA ARG A 115 -7.49 -24.74 6.55
C ARG A 115 -7.96 -25.32 7.89
N SER A 116 -7.74 -24.61 9.00
CA SER A 116 -8.21 -25.05 10.31
C SER A 116 -9.65 -24.63 10.60
N ALA A 117 -10.17 -23.65 9.86
CA ALA A 117 -11.49 -23.04 10.06
C ALA A 117 -12.57 -23.54 9.08
N THR A 118 -12.16 -24.21 7.98
CA THR A 118 -13.01 -24.78 6.93
C THR A 118 -12.77 -26.27 6.78
#